data_AF-H7ENB1-F1
#
_entry.id   AF-H7ENB1-F1
#
_cell.length_a   1.000
_cell.length_b   1.000
_cell.length_c   1.000
_cell.angle_alpha   90.00
_cell.angle_beta   90.00
_cell.angle_gamma   90.00
#
_symmetry.space_group_name_H-M   'P 1'
#
loop_
_entity.id
_entity.type
_entity.pdbx_description
1 polymer ?
#
loop_
_entity_poly.entity_id
_entity_poly.type
_entity_poly.pdbx_seq_one_letter_code
_entity_poly.pdbx_strand_id
1 'polypeptide(L)'
;MKTALKLIIAYILMCVCGVAFCGFFFMVCGELNFFVAGSELEISSFNLFIKGMSFSIPGICTVAQLMLILYVIRHPESPIHALVVYILIGCATWCLAFPKLISFSAGNGIYTDTRIEQKQLSAGYFRRGNRGIFYYSKVRENGNADGIFIDEKKSDDIVSLFQDKNTYQVSAYPYSDVLIRDAVEPPKIVSVPLGIYRSLMDVAKEKWAGGKMEWLSFASLGFVLLSIYGLQFFSMWNLVNSIVVIFTALVVILLDYIVLLEKLPGIPSGAGGKIALVMNIVLFALFVVYGFSMKLYRICMQKQELEQE
;
A
#
# COMPACT_ATOMS: atom_id res chain seq x y z
N MET A 1 2.92 6.20 -33.33
CA MET A 1 1.61 6.58 -32.74
C MET A 1 0.81 5.39 -32.20
N LYS A 2 0.59 4.29 -32.97
CA LYS A 2 -0.19 3.13 -32.49
C LYS A 2 0.33 2.54 -31.16
N THR A 3 1.65 2.43 -30.99
CA THR A 3 2.27 1.89 -29.77
C THR A 3 2.11 2.80 -28.54
N ALA A 4 2.24 4.12 -28.73
CA ALA A 4 2.00 5.12 -27.68
C ALA A 4 0.55 5.07 -27.16
N LEU A 5 -0.43 4.98 -28.07
CA LEU A 5 -1.85 4.87 -27.71
C LEU A 5 -2.14 3.57 -26.94
N LYS A 6 -1.55 2.43 -27.39
CA LYS A 6 -1.66 1.15 -26.68
C LYS A 6 -1.15 1.24 -25.25
N LEU A 7 -0.02 1.92 -25.00
CA LEU A 7 0.54 2.11 -23.65
C LEU A 7 -0.39 2.92 -22.74
N ILE A 8 -0.97 4.00 -23.26
CA ILE A 8 -1.92 4.83 -22.50
C ILE A 8 -3.16 4.01 -22.14
N ILE A 9 -3.73 3.28 -23.11
CA ILE A 9 -4.90 2.43 -22.88
C ILE A 9 -4.58 1.33 -21.86
N ALA A 10 -3.44 0.66 -22.00
CA ALA A 10 -3.00 -0.37 -21.06
C ALA A 10 -2.85 0.20 -19.64
N TYR A 11 -2.26 1.39 -19.49
CA TYR A 11 -2.13 2.07 -18.20
C TYR A 11 -3.49 2.34 -17.55
N ILE A 12 -4.42 2.93 -18.31
CA ILE A 12 -5.76 3.24 -17.82
C ILE A 12 -6.48 1.95 -17.40
N LEU A 13 -6.43 0.90 -18.23
CA LEU A 13 -7.08 -0.37 -17.94
C LEU A 13 -6.50 -1.04 -16.68
N MET A 14 -5.18 -1.05 -16.53
CA MET A 14 -4.53 -1.53 -15.31
C MET A 14 -4.95 -0.74 -14.07
N CYS A 15 -5.07 0.59 -14.19
CA CYS A 15 -5.51 1.42 -13.08
C CYS A 15 -6.98 1.15 -12.72
N VAL A 16 -7.88 1.09 -13.70
CA VAL A 16 -9.32 0.82 -13.46
C VAL A 16 -9.52 -0.55 -12.83
N CYS A 17 -8.94 -1.61 -13.41
CA CYS A 17 -9.04 -2.96 -12.87
C CYS A 17 -8.39 -3.07 -11.48
N GLY A 18 -7.21 -2.48 -11.28
CA GLY A 18 -6.49 -2.52 -10.02
C GLY A 18 -7.23 -1.78 -8.90
N VAL A 19 -7.75 -0.58 -9.17
CA VAL A 19 -8.52 0.20 -8.18
C VAL A 19 -9.84 -0.48 -7.83
N ALA A 20 -10.54 -1.05 -8.82
CA ALA A 20 -11.76 -1.81 -8.55
C ALA A 20 -11.48 -3.04 -7.69
N PHE A 21 -10.42 -3.79 -8.00
CA PHE A 21 -9.99 -4.96 -7.22
C PHE A 21 -9.60 -4.58 -5.79
N CYS A 22 -8.77 -3.55 -5.61
CA CYS A 22 -8.37 -3.10 -4.28
C CYS A 22 -9.52 -2.48 -3.49
N GLY A 23 -10.45 -1.77 -4.14
CA GLY A 23 -11.67 -1.26 -3.52
C GLY A 23 -12.55 -2.40 -2.99
N PHE A 24 -12.73 -3.46 -3.79
CA PHE A 24 -13.47 -4.65 -3.36
C PHE A 24 -12.76 -5.36 -2.20
N PHE A 25 -11.44 -5.57 -2.30
CA PHE A 25 -10.66 -6.18 -1.23
C PHE A 25 -10.73 -5.37 0.07
N PHE A 26 -10.64 -4.05 -0.02
CA PHE A 26 -10.76 -3.15 1.12
C PHE A 26 -12.16 -3.22 1.76
N MET A 27 -13.22 -3.28 0.96
CA MET A 27 -14.59 -3.46 1.45
C MET A 27 -14.73 -4.76 2.23
N VAL A 28 -14.25 -5.88 1.67
CA VAL A 28 -14.29 -7.19 2.33
C VAL A 28 -13.51 -7.17 3.65
N CYS A 29 -12.27 -6.68 3.65
CA CYS A 29 -11.47 -6.57 4.88
C CYS A 29 -12.08 -5.59 5.90
N GLY A 30 -12.70 -4.52 5.44
CA GLY A 30 -13.40 -3.54 6.27
C GLY A 30 -14.58 -4.19 6.98
N GLU A 31 -15.46 -4.86 6.24
CA GLU A 31 -16.61 -5.59 6.79
C GLU A 31 -16.18 -6.68 7.78
N LEU A 32 -15.09 -7.40 7.48
CA LEU A 32 -14.56 -8.40 8.39
C LEU A 32 -14.08 -7.82 9.73
N ASN A 33 -13.60 -6.57 9.76
CA ASN A 33 -13.29 -5.90 11.04
C ASN A 33 -14.55 -5.56 11.85
N PHE A 34 -15.68 -5.35 11.20
CA PHE A 34 -16.96 -5.07 11.86
C PHE A 34 -17.82 -6.31 12.07
N PHE A 35 -17.39 -7.46 11.57
CA PHE A 35 -18.14 -8.68 11.67
C PHE A 35 -18.18 -9.19 13.11
N VAL A 36 -19.38 -9.59 13.54
CA VAL A 36 -19.65 -10.15 14.86
C VAL A 36 -20.23 -11.55 14.68
N ALA A 37 -19.80 -12.50 15.53
CA ALA A 37 -20.27 -13.88 15.44
C ALA A 37 -21.80 -13.95 15.57
N GLY A 38 -22.46 -14.60 14.60
CA GLY A 38 -23.92 -14.73 14.54
C GLY A 38 -24.65 -13.62 13.77
N SER A 39 -23.93 -12.62 13.24
CA SER A 39 -24.49 -11.64 12.29
C SER A 39 -24.37 -12.11 10.84
N GLU A 40 -25.24 -11.62 9.96
CA GLU A 40 -25.11 -11.83 8.51
C GLU A 40 -24.03 -10.92 7.93
N LEU A 41 -23.28 -11.42 6.94
CA LEU A 41 -22.28 -10.64 6.22
C LEU A 41 -22.95 -9.73 5.20
N GLU A 42 -22.99 -8.44 5.48
CA GLU A 42 -23.46 -7.42 4.54
C GLU A 42 -22.31 -6.97 3.61
N ILE A 43 -21.99 -7.77 2.60
CA ILE A 43 -20.85 -7.53 1.67
C ILE A 43 -21.15 -6.39 0.67
N SER A 44 -22.01 -5.42 1.00
CA SER A 44 -22.49 -4.39 0.07
C SER A 44 -22.40 -2.97 0.64
N SER A 45 -21.41 -2.69 1.49
CA SER A 45 -21.15 -1.33 1.94
C SER A 45 -20.45 -0.51 0.85
N PHE A 46 -21.26 0.10 -0.02
CA PHE A 46 -20.78 0.96 -1.10
C PHE A 46 -19.85 2.09 -0.60
N ASN A 47 -20.08 2.58 0.62
CA ASN A 47 -19.22 3.58 1.24
C ASN A 47 -17.80 3.06 1.52
N LEU A 48 -17.65 1.83 2.02
CA LEU A 48 -16.33 1.21 2.22
C LEU A 48 -15.64 0.94 0.88
N PHE A 49 -16.41 0.55 -0.14
CA PHE A 49 -15.87 0.36 -1.49
C PHE A 49 -15.28 1.66 -2.06
N ILE A 50 -16.02 2.77 -2.04
CA ILE A 50 -15.54 4.08 -2.53
C ILE A 50 -14.34 4.60 -1.72
N LYS A 51 -14.35 4.40 -0.40
CA LYS A 51 -13.20 4.72 0.47
C LYS A 51 -11.98 3.88 0.11
N GLY A 52 -12.16 2.59 -0.13
CA GLY A 52 -11.12 1.66 -0.57
C GLY A 52 -10.53 2.01 -1.93
N MET A 53 -11.38 2.38 -2.89
CA MET A 53 -10.93 2.89 -4.19
C MET A 53 -10.07 4.15 -4.01
N SER A 54 -10.55 5.13 -3.25
CA SER A 54 -9.84 6.39 -3.02
C SER A 54 -8.49 6.17 -2.33
N PHE A 55 -8.43 5.24 -1.38
CA PHE A 55 -7.19 4.89 -0.68
C PHE A 55 -6.19 4.14 -1.57
N SER A 56 -6.65 3.34 -2.52
CA SER A 56 -5.79 2.48 -3.35
C SER A 56 -5.27 3.13 -4.63
N ILE A 57 -5.89 4.22 -5.12
CA ILE A 57 -5.50 4.89 -6.37
C ILE A 57 -3.98 5.16 -6.45
N PRO A 58 -3.30 5.75 -5.44
CA PRO A 58 -1.89 6.08 -5.59
C PRO A 58 -1.01 4.84 -5.73
N GLY A 59 -1.23 3.84 -4.88
CA GLY A 59 -0.51 2.57 -4.93
C GLY A 59 -0.72 1.87 -6.27
N ILE A 60 -1.95 1.81 -6.77
CA ILE A 60 -2.27 1.20 -8.06
C ILE A 60 -1.63 1.97 -9.21
N CYS A 61 -1.65 3.30 -9.20
CA CYS A 61 -0.99 4.08 -10.24
C CYS A 61 0.54 3.84 -10.26
N THR A 62 1.18 3.70 -9.10
CA THR A 62 2.60 3.34 -9.00
C THR A 62 2.88 1.93 -9.50
N VAL A 63 2.07 0.94 -9.12
CA VAL A 63 2.20 -0.44 -9.60
C VAL A 63 1.95 -0.53 -11.11
N ALA A 64 0.96 0.19 -11.62
CA ALA A 64 0.67 0.25 -13.05
C ALA A 64 1.82 0.87 -13.85
N GLN A 65 2.53 1.86 -13.30
CA GLN A 65 3.76 2.37 -13.91
C GLN A 65 4.84 1.28 -13.99
N LEU A 66 5.09 0.55 -12.91
CA LEU A 66 6.07 -0.55 -12.93
C LEU A 66 5.68 -1.63 -13.96
N MET A 67 4.39 -1.96 -14.07
CA MET A 67 3.88 -2.91 -15.06
C MET A 67 4.05 -2.41 -16.51
N LEU A 68 3.98 -1.09 -16.75
CA LEU A 68 4.28 -0.53 -18.07
C LEU A 68 5.74 -0.78 -18.48
N ILE A 69 6.70 -0.72 -17.55
CA ILE A 69 8.10 -1.04 -17.86
C ILE A 69 8.20 -2.49 -18.34
N LEU A 70 7.52 -3.42 -17.65
CA LEU A 70 7.49 -4.83 -18.03
C LEU A 70 6.86 -5.05 -19.41
N TYR A 71 5.80 -4.31 -19.71
CA TYR A 71 5.17 -4.32 -21.03
C TYR A 71 6.16 -3.87 -22.12
N VAL A 72 6.92 -2.80 -21.88
CA VAL A 72 7.92 -2.28 -22.83
C VAL A 72 9.09 -3.26 -23.01
N ILE A 73 9.56 -3.90 -21.93
CA ILE A 73 10.59 -4.96 -22.01
C ILE A 73 10.10 -6.12 -22.90
N ARG A 74 8.83 -6.51 -22.79
CA ARG A 74 8.25 -7.59 -23.60
C ARG A 74 8.04 -7.20 -25.06
N HIS A 75 7.67 -5.94 -25.31
CA HIS A 75 7.33 -5.43 -26.64
C HIS A 75 8.25 -4.24 -27.01
N PRO A 76 9.49 -4.51 -27.49
CA PRO A 76 10.46 -3.48 -27.84
C PRO A 76 10.11 -2.77 -29.17
N GLU A 77 8.91 -2.20 -29.27
CA GLU A 77 8.50 -1.39 -30.42
C GLU A 77 8.78 0.10 -30.17
N SER A 78 9.73 0.67 -30.92
CA SER A 78 10.08 2.11 -30.90
C SER A 78 10.36 2.69 -29.49
N PRO A 79 11.56 2.45 -28.91
CA PRO A 79 11.86 2.69 -27.50
C PRO A 79 11.76 4.16 -27.06
N ILE A 80 11.87 5.11 -28.00
CA ILE A 80 11.83 6.55 -27.70
C ILE A 80 10.40 7.04 -27.43
N HIS A 81 9.43 6.64 -28.25
CA HIS A 81 8.03 7.05 -28.06
C HIS A 81 7.46 6.44 -26.76
N ALA A 82 7.80 5.18 -26.48
CA ALA A 82 7.42 4.51 -25.25
C ALA A 82 8.01 5.23 -24.02
N LEU A 83 9.30 5.60 -24.07
CA LEU A 83 9.96 6.37 -23.00
C LEU A 83 9.27 7.72 -22.74
N VAL A 84 8.96 8.48 -23.79
CA VAL A 84 8.32 9.80 -23.64
C VAL A 84 6.94 9.66 -23.00
N VAL A 85 6.12 8.72 -23.48
CA VAL A 85 4.79 8.46 -22.92
C VAL A 85 4.89 8.00 -21.46
N TYR A 86 5.84 7.12 -21.17
CA TYR A 86 6.09 6.62 -19.81
C TYR A 86 6.45 7.74 -18.84
N ILE A 87 7.37 8.63 -19.22
CA ILE A 87 7.74 9.80 -18.40
C ILE A 87 6.54 10.74 -18.21
N LEU A 88 5.78 11.04 -19.27
CA LEU A 88 4.63 11.93 -19.18
C LEU A 88 3.55 11.39 -18.23
N ILE A 89 3.21 10.09 -18.34
CA ILE A 89 2.28 9.43 -17.42
C ILE A 89 2.85 9.47 -16.00
N GLY A 90 4.14 9.13 -15.84
CA GLY A 90 4.86 9.18 -14.58
C GLY A 90 4.75 10.51 -13.85
N CYS A 91 5.18 11.58 -14.51
CA CYS A 91 5.12 12.94 -14.00
C CYS A 91 3.67 13.38 -13.72
N ALA A 92 2.73 13.04 -14.60
CA ALA A 92 1.32 13.36 -14.37
C ALA A 92 0.78 12.68 -13.12
N THR A 93 1.12 11.40 -12.87
CA THR A 93 0.70 10.69 -11.67
C THR A 93 1.30 11.32 -10.41
N TRP A 94 2.62 11.50 -10.35
CA TRP A 94 3.32 11.90 -9.13
C TRP A 94 3.19 13.39 -8.82
N CYS A 95 3.18 14.26 -9.85
CA CYS A 95 3.13 15.71 -9.65
C CYS A 95 1.71 16.28 -9.68
N LEU A 96 0.74 15.61 -10.33
CA LEU A 96 -0.63 16.15 -10.50
C LEU A 96 -1.69 15.28 -9.82
N ALA A 97 -1.75 13.99 -10.17
CA ALA A 97 -2.85 13.12 -9.72
C ALA A 97 -2.76 12.83 -8.22
N PHE A 98 -1.59 12.43 -7.73
CA PHE A 98 -1.36 12.06 -6.34
C PHE A 98 -1.62 13.23 -5.35
N PRO A 99 -1.06 14.44 -5.52
CA PRO A 99 -1.33 15.54 -4.59
C PRO A 99 -2.79 16.02 -4.63
N LYS A 100 -3.42 15.98 -5.82
CA LYS A 100 -4.87 16.26 -5.93
C LYS A 100 -5.70 15.25 -5.16
N LEU A 101 -5.34 13.98 -5.21
CA LEU A 101 -6.05 12.93 -4.47
C LEU A 101 -5.90 13.11 -2.95
N ILE A 102 -4.70 13.44 -2.48
CA ILE A 102 -4.46 13.77 -1.06
C ILE A 102 -5.34 14.96 -0.64
N SER A 103 -5.35 16.03 -1.43
CA SER A 103 -6.15 17.23 -1.14
C SER A 103 -7.65 16.94 -1.12
N PHE A 104 -8.15 16.17 -2.10
CA PHE A 104 -9.56 15.74 -2.16
C PHE A 104 -9.94 14.91 -0.94
N SER A 105 -9.06 14.00 -0.51
CA SER A 105 -9.31 13.14 0.63
C SER A 105 -9.31 13.88 1.98
N ALA A 106 -8.48 14.93 2.10
CA ALA A 106 -8.40 15.76 3.29
C ALA A 106 -9.63 16.69 3.42
N GLY A 107 -10.12 17.24 2.30
CA GLY A 107 -11.28 18.14 2.30
C GLY A 107 -12.63 17.44 2.50
N ASN A 108 -12.77 16.19 2.05
CA ASN A 108 -14.06 15.48 2.06
C ASN A 108 -14.24 14.52 3.25
N GLY A 109 -13.31 14.49 4.20
CA GLY A 109 -13.44 13.60 5.35
C GLY A 109 -13.52 12.11 4.99
N ILE A 110 -13.05 11.72 3.79
CA ILE A 110 -13.08 10.32 3.32
C ILE A 110 -12.24 9.44 4.26
N TYR A 111 -11.25 10.04 4.94
CA TYR A 111 -10.43 9.40 5.97
C TYR A 111 -10.85 9.70 7.41
N THR A 112 -11.78 10.62 7.67
CA THR A 112 -12.36 10.69 9.02
C THR A 112 -13.10 9.38 9.27
N ASP A 113 -12.79 8.76 10.40
CA ASP A 113 -13.60 7.70 10.98
C ASP A 113 -15.01 8.27 11.15
N THR A 114 -15.87 8.07 10.15
CA THR A 114 -17.26 7.75 10.49
C THR A 114 -17.12 6.61 11.47
N ARG A 115 -17.48 6.86 12.73
CA ARG A 115 -17.80 5.82 13.70
C ARG A 115 -18.80 4.92 13.01
N ILE A 116 -18.30 3.93 12.28
CA ILE A 116 -19.11 2.81 11.82
C ILE A 116 -19.58 2.23 13.13
N GLU A 117 -20.89 2.32 13.36
CA GLU A 117 -21.55 1.88 14.58
C GLU A 117 -20.89 0.56 15.00
N GLN A 118 -20.15 0.60 16.10
CA GLN A 118 -19.42 -0.57 16.54
C GLN A 118 -20.46 -1.65 16.80
N LYS A 119 -20.52 -2.64 15.91
CA LYS A 119 -21.42 -3.78 16.08
C LYS A 119 -21.07 -4.40 17.44
N GLN A 120 -22.06 -4.41 18.32
CA GLN A 120 -21.89 -4.87 19.69
C GLN A 120 -21.48 -6.34 19.67
N LEU A 121 -20.60 -6.73 20.61
CA LEU A 121 -20.18 -8.12 20.76
C LEU A 121 -21.40 -9.03 20.88
N SER A 122 -21.34 -10.20 20.24
CA SER A 122 -22.41 -11.19 20.39
C SER A 122 -22.40 -11.82 21.77
N ALA A 123 -23.60 -12.04 22.31
CA ALA A 123 -23.82 -12.82 23.51
C ALA A 123 -23.79 -14.32 23.21
N GLY A 124 -23.54 -15.15 24.23
CA GLY A 124 -23.61 -16.61 24.12
C GLY A 124 -22.33 -17.30 23.66
N TYR A 125 -21.23 -16.57 23.50
CA TYR A 125 -19.94 -17.15 23.09
C TYR A 125 -18.85 -16.98 24.16
N PHE A 126 -17.99 -17.99 24.27
CA PHE A 126 -16.78 -17.96 25.08
C PHE A 126 -15.65 -17.29 24.30
N ARG A 127 -14.90 -16.40 24.94
CA ARG A 127 -13.79 -15.63 24.36
C ARG A 127 -12.57 -15.75 25.26
N ARG A 128 -11.41 -16.12 24.71
CA ARG A 128 -10.16 -16.22 25.48
C ARG A 128 -9.52 -14.84 25.61
N GLY A 129 -9.17 -14.45 26.84
CA GLY A 129 -8.43 -13.22 27.14
C GLY A 129 -7.10 -13.50 27.85
N ASN A 130 -6.31 -12.45 28.08
CA ASN A 130 -4.94 -12.56 28.63
C ASN A 130 -4.83 -13.22 30.02
N ARG A 131 -5.94 -13.30 30.77
CA ARG A 131 -5.98 -13.85 32.14
C ARG A 131 -6.94 -15.02 32.32
N GLY A 132 -7.70 -15.40 31.28
CA GLY A 132 -8.76 -16.40 31.42
C GLY A 132 -9.81 -16.31 30.30
N ILE A 133 -10.90 -17.06 30.44
CA ILE A 133 -11.96 -17.16 29.44
C ILE A 133 -13.18 -16.33 29.88
N PHE A 134 -13.67 -15.44 29.03
CA PHE A 134 -14.88 -14.65 29.24
C PHE A 134 -16.07 -15.28 28.50
N TYR A 135 -17.21 -15.39 29.17
CA TYR A 135 -18.49 -15.73 28.57
C TYR A 135 -19.46 -14.58 28.81
N TYR A 136 -20.03 -14.04 27.74
CA TYR A 136 -20.95 -12.91 27.81
C TYR A 136 -22.39 -13.41 27.71
N SER A 137 -23.15 -13.30 28.79
CA SER A 137 -24.55 -13.74 28.81
C SER A 137 -25.48 -12.70 28.20
N LYS A 138 -25.17 -11.40 28.39
CA LYS A 138 -25.92 -10.29 27.80
C LYS A 138 -24.98 -9.12 27.50
N VAL A 139 -25.08 -8.59 26.29
CA VAL A 139 -24.39 -7.36 25.87
C VAL A 139 -25.45 -6.26 25.74
N ARG A 140 -25.23 -5.12 26.40
CA ARG A 140 -26.14 -3.98 26.42
C ARG A 140 -25.68 -2.92 25.41
N GLU A 141 -26.61 -2.06 24.98
CA GLU A 141 -26.36 -1.12 23.89
C GLU A 141 -25.25 -0.08 24.15
N ASN A 142 -24.98 0.17 25.42
CA ASN A 142 -23.95 1.05 25.94
C ASN A 142 -22.54 0.39 25.96
N GLY A 143 -22.35 -0.79 25.38
CA GLY A 143 -21.05 -1.49 25.33
C GLY A 143 -20.67 -2.17 26.65
N ASN A 144 -21.58 -2.21 27.62
CA ASN A 144 -21.41 -2.96 28.85
C ASN A 144 -21.98 -4.37 28.69
N ALA A 145 -21.34 -5.35 29.32
CA ALA A 145 -21.83 -6.72 29.29
C ALA A 145 -21.80 -7.37 30.67
N ASP A 146 -22.74 -8.29 30.84
CA ASP A 146 -22.87 -9.16 32.00
C ASP A 146 -22.39 -10.56 31.58
N GLY A 147 -21.75 -11.28 32.50
CA GLY A 147 -21.16 -12.56 32.13
C GLY A 147 -20.36 -13.26 33.21
N ILE A 148 -19.64 -14.27 32.76
CA ILE A 148 -18.84 -15.18 33.58
C ILE A 148 -17.38 -15.08 33.12
N PHE A 149 -16.45 -14.94 34.05
CA PHE A 149 -15.01 -14.99 33.82
C PHE A 149 -14.41 -16.21 34.49
N ILE A 150 -13.70 -17.00 33.70
CA ILE A 150 -13.02 -18.23 34.13
C ILE A 150 -11.53 -17.92 34.25
N ASP A 151 -10.97 -17.90 35.45
CA ASP A 151 -9.53 -17.66 35.68
C ASP A 151 -8.74 -18.96 35.47
N GLU A 152 -7.92 -19.03 34.42
CA GLU A 152 -7.10 -20.22 34.10
C GLU A 152 -5.93 -20.41 35.08
N LYS A 153 -5.63 -19.44 35.97
CA LYS A 153 -4.46 -19.47 36.87
C LYS A 153 -4.77 -19.84 38.32
N LYS A 154 -6.04 -19.89 38.72
CA LYS A 154 -6.45 -20.20 40.11
C LYS A 154 -7.17 -21.54 40.17
N SER A 155 -6.72 -22.44 41.06
CA SER A 155 -7.28 -23.79 41.19
C SER A 155 -8.58 -23.87 41.99
N ASP A 156 -8.83 -22.95 42.93
CA ASP A 156 -9.91 -23.12 43.92
C ASP A 156 -11.15 -22.23 43.70
N ASP A 157 -11.07 -21.21 42.84
CA ASP A 157 -12.20 -20.31 42.53
C ASP A 157 -12.14 -19.91 41.06
N ILE A 158 -12.45 -20.90 40.22
CA ILE A 158 -12.19 -20.85 38.77
C ILE A 158 -13.17 -19.88 38.08
N VAL A 159 -14.33 -19.57 38.66
CA VAL A 159 -15.44 -18.90 37.97
C VAL A 159 -15.95 -17.70 38.76
N SER A 160 -15.85 -16.50 38.18
CA SER A 160 -16.35 -15.26 38.77
C SER A 160 -17.41 -14.62 37.88
N LEU A 161 -18.47 -14.08 38.49
CA LEU A 161 -19.50 -13.31 37.78
C LEU A 161 -19.04 -11.86 37.66
N PHE A 162 -19.21 -11.28 36.48
CA PHE A 162 -19.06 -9.84 36.29
C PHE A 162 -20.37 -9.23 35.79
N GLN A 163 -20.65 -8.03 36.26
CA GLN A 163 -21.78 -7.22 35.83
C GLN A 163 -21.28 -5.85 35.40
N ASP A 164 -21.93 -5.30 34.37
CA ASP A 164 -21.67 -3.97 33.84
C ASP A 164 -20.19 -3.73 33.47
N LYS A 165 -19.51 -4.80 33.04
CA LYS A 165 -18.11 -4.69 32.65
C LYS A 165 -18.05 -4.10 31.25
N ASN A 166 -17.32 -3.00 31.13
CA ASN A 166 -17.09 -2.39 29.84
C ASN A 166 -16.33 -3.35 28.90
N THR A 167 -16.98 -3.72 27.80
CA THR A 167 -16.46 -4.69 26.84
C THR A 167 -15.36 -4.15 25.94
N TYR A 168 -15.13 -2.83 25.94
CA TYR A 168 -14.04 -2.20 25.21
C TYR A 168 -12.65 -2.72 25.60
N GLN A 169 -12.49 -3.32 26.79
CA GLN A 169 -11.22 -3.97 27.18
C GLN A 169 -10.99 -5.33 26.52
N VAL A 170 -12.01 -5.92 25.90
CA VAL A 170 -11.93 -7.22 25.20
C VAL A 170 -12.10 -7.04 23.69
N SER A 171 -12.46 -5.85 23.19
CA SER A 171 -12.43 -5.57 21.76
C SER A 171 -11.01 -5.70 21.23
N ALA A 172 -10.82 -6.65 20.31
CA ALA A 172 -9.56 -6.91 19.65
C ALA A 172 -9.31 -5.88 18.55
N TYR A 173 -9.15 -4.59 18.89
CA TYR A 173 -8.90 -3.52 17.93
C TYR A 173 -7.83 -3.95 16.91
N PRO A 174 -8.11 -3.93 15.59
CA PRO A 174 -9.21 -3.25 14.89
C PRO A 174 -10.52 -4.06 14.71
N TYR A 175 -10.61 -5.29 15.19
CA TYR A 175 -11.80 -6.15 15.07
C TYR A 175 -12.82 -5.91 16.17
N SER A 176 -14.10 -6.04 15.80
CA SER A 176 -15.25 -5.92 16.72
C SER A 176 -15.43 -7.17 17.59
N ASP A 177 -14.97 -8.34 17.14
CA ASP A 177 -15.00 -9.59 17.91
C ASP A 177 -13.64 -10.32 17.87
N VAL A 178 -13.19 -10.79 19.04
CA VAL A 178 -11.96 -11.57 19.23
C VAL A 178 -12.00 -12.88 18.46
N LEU A 179 -13.18 -13.51 18.38
CA LEU A 179 -13.37 -14.77 17.65
C LEU A 179 -13.12 -14.62 16.15
N ILE A 180 -13.44 -13.43 15.62
CA ILE A 180 -13.24 -13.10 14.21
C ILE A 180 -11.78 -12.73 13.95
N ARG A 181 -11.12 -12.02 14.88
CA ARG A 181 -9.67 -11.75 14.77
C ARG A 181 -8.91 -13.05 14.53
N ASP A 182 -9.10 -14.05 15.39
CA ASP A 182 -8.30 -15.28 15.34
C ASP A 182 -8.59 -16.11 14.07
N ALA A 183 -9.77 -15.95 13.45
CA ALA A 183 -10.15 -16.64 12.23
C ALA A 183 -9.75 -15.89 10.93
N VAL A 184 -9.63 -14.56 10.99
CA VAL A 184 -9.55 -13.68 9.81
C VAL A 184 -8.24 -12.89 9.73
N GLU A 185 -7.39 -12.97 10.75
CA GLU A 185 -6.12 -12.24 10.77
C GLU A 185 -5.32 -12.53 9.48
N PRO A 186 -5.02 -11.51 8.66
CA PRO A 186 -4.38 -11.73 7.39
C PRO A 186 -2.96 -12.30 7.60
N PRO A 187 -2.52 -13.25 6.76
CA PRO A 187 -1.19 -13.80 6.87
C PRO A 187 -0.14 -12.68 6.76
N LYS A 188 1.02 -12.86 7.41
CA LYS A 188 2.12 -11.87 7.43
C LYS A 188 2.53 -11.35 6.05
N ILE A 189 2.40 -12.21 5.04
CA ILE A 189 2.70 -11.91 3.62
C ILE A 189 1.82 -10.77 3.09
N VAL A 190 0.60 -10.61 3.61
CA VAL A 190 -0.35 -9.56 3.22
C VAL A 190 -0.28 -8.37 4.18
N SER A 191 -0.16 -8.61 5.48
CA SER A 191 -0.20 -7.53 6.48
C SER A 191 1.03 -6.62 6.43
N VAL A 192 2.21 -7.15 6.15
CA VAL A 192 3.45 -6.36 6.08
C VAL A 192 3.44 -5.34 4.92
N PRO A 193 3.18 -5.73 3.65
CA PRO A 193 3.08 -4.76 2.55
C PRO A 193 1.97 -3.73 2.77
N LEU A 194 0.83 -4.15 3.33
CA LEU A 194 -0.28 -3.23 3.63
C LEU A 194 0.11 -2.20 4.70
N GLY A 195 0.86 -2.62 5.72
CA GLY A 195 1.42 -1.74 6.75
C GLY A 195 2.40 -0.72 6.17
N ILE A 196 3.33 -1.16 5.31
CA ILE A 196 4.27 -0.29 4.60
C ILE A 196 3.50 0.75 3.77
N TYR A 197 2.50 0.32 3.00
CA TYR A 197 1.68 1.21 2.19
C TYR A 197 0.94 2.26 3.02
N ARG A 198 0.31 1.86 4.12
CA ARG A 198 -0.37 2.77 5.05
C ARG A 198 0.60 3.82 5.60
N SER A 199 1.75 3.40 6.12
CA SER A 199 2.74 4.33 6.66
C SER A 199 3.28 5.29 5.59
N LEU A 200 3.54 4.82 4.36
CA LEU A 200 3.94 5.69 3.26
C LEU A 200 2.86 6.71 2.90
N MET A 201 1.59 6.32 2.96
CA MET A 201 0.47 7.23 2.71
C MET A 201 0.34 8.30 3.79
N ASP A 202 0.57 7.95 5.05
CA ASP A 202 0.54 8.90 6.16
C ASP A 202 1.69 9.90 6.07
N VAL A 203 2.90 9.43 5.75
CA VAL A 203 4.05 10.31 5.44
C VAL A 203 3.73 11.21 4.25
N ALA A 204 3.11 10.68 3.18
CA ALA A 204 2.74 11.48 2.01
C ALA A 204 1.79 12.63 2.36
N LYS A 205 0.80 12.37 3.22
CA LYS A 205 -0.15 13.38 3.73
C LYS A 205 0.56 14.44 4.56
N GLU A 206 1.44 14.02 5.48
CA GLU A 206 2.23 14.93 6.32
C GLU A 206 3.11 15.84 5.46
N LYS A 207 3.87 15.26 4.52
CA LYS A 207 4.77 16.01 3.64
C LYS A 207 4.05 16.92 2.66
N TRP A 208 2.83 16.57 2.25
CA TRP A 208 1.97 17.49 1.49
C TRP A 208 1.53 18.69 2.34
N ALA A 209 1.16 18.45 3.60
CA ALA A 209 0.78 19.52 4.54
C ALA A 209 1.97 20.43 4.91
N GLY A 210 3.19 19.89 4.98
CA GLY A 210 4.44 20.64 5.21
C GLY A 210 4.89 21.54 4.04
N GLY A 211 4.20 21.49 2.90
CA GLY A 211 4.41 22.38 1.77
C GLY A 211 5.21 21.78 0.61
N LYS A 212 5.52 22.62 -0.39
CA LYS A 212 6.00 22.15 -1.71
C LYS A 212 7.37 21.44 -1.66
N MET A 213 8.29 21.91 -0.82
CA MET A 213 9.64 21.31 -0.74
C MET A 213 9.61 19.96 -0.01
N GLU A 214 8.77 19.82 1.00
CA GLU A 214 8.56 18.54 1.68
C GLU A 214 7.85 17.55 0.76
N TRP A 215 6.84 17.99 0.01
CA TRP A 215 6.24 17.16 -1.04
C TRP A 215 7.26 16.73 -2.09
N LEU A 216 8.15 17.62 -2.53
CA LEU A 216 9.18 17.28 -3.52
C LEU A 216 10.13 16.20 -2.98
N SER A 217 10.43 16.22 -1.68
CA SER A 217 11.22 15.16 -1.04
C SER A 217 10.53 13.80 -1.12
N PHE A 218 9.22 13.74 -0.90
CA PHE A 218 8.44 12.52 -1.06
C PHE A 218 8.30 12.11 -2.54
N ALA A 219 8.01 13.06 -3.44
CA ALA A 219 7.85 12.82 -4.87
C ALA A 219 9.15 12.37 -5.55
N SER A 220 10.32 12.60 -4.93
CA SER A 220 11.61 12.10 -5.40
C SER A 220 11.66 10.58 -5.54
N LEU A 221 10.95 9.83 -4.68
CA LEU A 221 10.75 8.39 -4.80
C LEU A 221 10.12 8.03 -6.17
N GLY A 222 9.09 8.77 -6.56
CA GLY A 222 8.43 8.59 -7.85
C GLY A 222 9.37 8.77 -9.03
N PHE A 223 10.23 9.78 -8.98
CA PHE A 223 11.22 10.01 -10.03
C PHE A 223 12.24 8.88 -10.12
N VAL A 224 12.72 8.35 -9.00
CA VAL A 224 13.61 7.17 -8.99
C VAL A 224 12.92 5.95 -9.58
N LEU A 225 11.65 5.70 -9.22
CA LEU A 225 10.89 4.59 -9.79
C LEU A 225 10.71 4.76 -11.31
N LEU A 226 10.61 5.99 -11.81
CA LEU A 226 10.59 6.24 -13.26
C LEU A 226 11.95 5.96 -13.91
N SER A 227 13.07 6.29 -13.28
CA SER A 227 14.40 6.06 -13.89
C SER A 227 14.81 4.59 -13.95
N ILE A 228 14.17 3.70 -13.18
CA ILE A 228 14.33 2.23 -13.28
C ILE A 228 14.08 1.72 -14.71
N TYR A 229 13.33 2.46 -15.53
CA TYR A 229 13.18 2.20 -16.97
C TYR A 229 14.53 2.01 -17.70
N GLY A 230 15.61 2.65 -17.23
CA GLY A 230 16.96 2.47 -17.76
C GLY A 230 17.50 1.04 -17.63
N LEU A 231 17.03 0.27 -16.65
CA LEU A 231 17.46 -1.12 -16.40
C LEU A 231 16.90 -2.13 -17.40
N GLN A 232 16.00 -1.72 -18.31
CA GLN A 232 15.51 -2.59 -19.39
C GLN A 232 16.64 -3.11 -20.29
N PHE A 233 17.80 -2.45 -20.32
CA PHE A 233 18.94 -2.81 -21.16
C PHE A 233 20.00 -3.64 -20.44
N PHE A 234 19.72 -4.14 -19.23
CA PHE A 234 20.69 -4.86 -18.40
C PHE A 234 21.21 -6.15 -19.06
N SER A 235 20.32 -6.95 -19.65
CA SER A 235 20.61 -8.22 -20.30
C SER A 235 19.89 -8.34 -21.64
N MET A 236 20.37 -9.22 -22.53
CA MET A 236 19.64 -9.59 -23.75
C MET A 236 18.35 -10.37 -23.43
N TRP A 237 18.24 -10.93 -22.23
CA TRP A 237 17.12 -11.76 -21.82
C TRP A 237 16.04 -10.91 -21.14
N ASN A 238 14.87 -10.80 -21.77
CA ASN A 238 13.74 -10.01 -21.28
C ASN A 238 13.28 -10.44 -19.87
N LEU A 239 13.36 -11.73 -19.54
CA LEU A 239 13.02 -12.24 -18.21
C LEU A 239 13.98 -11.70 -17.14
N VAL A 240 15.29 -11.68 -17.42
CA VAL A 240 16.30 -11.16 -16.50
C VAL A 240 16.09 -9.67 -16.27
N ASN A 241 15.82 -8.90 -17.33
CA ASN A 241 15.51 -7.47 -17.21
C ASN A 241 14.27 -7.22 -16.35
N SER A 242 13.24 -8.04 -16.52
CA SER A 242 12.00 -7.94 -15.73
C SER A 242 12.26 -8.20 -14.23
N ILE A 243 13.04 -9.24 -13.91
CA ILE A 243 13.41 -9.57 -12.53
C ILE A 243 14.24 -8.44 -11.91
N VAL A 244 15.23 -7.92 -12.64
CA VAL A 244 16.08 -6.81 -12.17
C VAL A 244 15.22 -5.57 -11.89
N VAL A 245 14.31 -5.19 -12.79
CA VAL A 245 13.41 -4.05 -12.60
C VAL A 245 12.54 -4.23 -11.35
N ILE A 246 11.92 -5.39 -11.18
CA ILE A 246 11.05 -5.67 -10.02
C ILE A 246 11.88 -5.63 -8.73
N PHE A 247 13.04 -6.29 -8.72
CA PHE A 247 13.90 -6.36 -7.54
C PHE A 247 14.42 -4.98 -7.15
N THR A 248 14.93 -4.19 -8.11
CA THR A 248 15.39 -2.83 -7.85
C THR A 248 14.25 -1.92 -7.37
N ALA A 249 13.05 -2.04 -7.95
CA ALA A 249 11.90 -1.26 -7.49
C ALA A 249 11.54 -1.57 -6.03
N LEU A 250 11.54 -2.86 -5.65
CA LEU A 250 11.30 -3.27 -4.25
C LEU A 250 12.38 -2.73 -3.31
N VAL A 251 13.65 -2.81 -3.69
CA VAL A 251 14.76 -2.28 -2.89
C VAL A 251 14.64 -0.77 -2.71
N VAL A 252 14.34 -0.01 -3.76
CA VAL A 252 14.14 1.44 -3.70
C VAL A 252 13.00 1.77 -2.74
N ILE A 253 11.82 1.13 -2.90
CA ILE A 253 10.66 1.37 -2.03
C ILE A 253 10.98 1.07 -0.56
N LEU A 254 11.65 -0.05 -0.27
CA LEU A 254 12.02 -0.42 1.09
C LEU A 254 13.02 0.54 1.70
N LEU A 255 14.01 0.97 0.93
CA LEU A 255 15.05 1.88 1.38
C LEU A 255 14.47 3.27 1.66
N ASP A 256 13.65 3.81 0.75
CA ASP A 256 12.91 5.06 0.97
C ASP A 256 11.97 4.96 2.18
N TYR A 257 11.26 3.85 2.34
CA TYR A 257 10.41 3.62 3.52
C TYR A 257 11.19 3.71 4.83
N ILE A 258 12.40 3.13 4.88
CA ILE A 258 13.25 3.15 6.08
C ILE A 258 13.78 4.59 6.34
N VAL A 259 14.23 5.29 5.29
CA VAL A 259 14.80 6.64 5.40
C VAL A 259 13.73 7.67 5.75
N LEU A 260 12.55 7.60 5.11
CA LEU A 260 11.44 8.52 5.35
C LEU A 260 10.83 8.36 6.75
N LEU A 261 10.84 7.16 7.31
CA LEU A 261 10.41 6.91 8.70
C LEU A 261 11.50 7.09 9.74
N GLU A 262 12.70 7.52 9.34
CA GLU A 262 13.84 7.76 10.24
C GLU A 262 14.19 6.54 11.11
N LYS A 263 13.95 5.33 10.59
CA LYS A 263 14.18 4.06 11.32
C LYS A 263 15.65 3.66 11.37
N LEU A 264 16.55 4.42 10.75
CA LEU A 264 17.99 4.17 10.75
C LEU A 264 18.66 4.84 11.96
N PRO A 265 19.51 4.11 12.71
CA PRO A 265 20.28 4.70 13.80
C PRO A 265 21.20 5.80 13.26
N GLY A 266 21.13 6.99 13.84
CA GLY A 266 21.98 8.13 13.49
C GLY A 266 21.37 9.16 12.54
N ILE A 267 20.12 9.01 12.09
CA ILE A 267 19.41 10.08 11.36
C ILE A 267 18.88 11.10 12.38
N PRO A 268 19.26 12.40 12.29
CA PRO A 268 18.67 13.43 13.13
C PRO A 268 17.20 13.64 12.77
N SER A 269 16.36 13.87 13.78
CA SER A 269 14.92 14.03 13.59
C SER A 269 14.59 15.17 12.63
N GLY A 270 13.73 14.89 11.65
CA GLY A 270 13.36 15.83 10.58
C GLY A 270 14.35 15.91 9.41
N ALA A 271 15.47 15.17 9.43
CA ALA A 271 16.41 15.12 8.31
C ALA A 271 16.06 14.04 7.28
N GLY A 272 15.17 13.08 7.60
CA GLY A 272 14.83 11.96 6.74
C GLY A 272 14.42 12.37 5.32
N GLY A 273 13.58 13.41 5.20
CA GLY A 273 13.14 13.91 3.88
C GLY A 273 14.28 14.49 3.03
N LYS A 274 15.23 15.22 3.63
CA LYS A 274 16.38 15.78 2.89
C LYS A 274 17.34 14.68 2.43
N ILE A 275 17.59 13.69 3.29
CA ILE A 275 18.43 12.54 2.98
C ILE A 275 17.80 11.72 1.84
N ALA A 276 16.49 11.43 1.95
CA ALA A 276 15.74 10.73 0.91
C ALA A 276 15.83 11.48 -0.43
N LEU A 277 15.64 12.80 -0.44
CA LEU A 277 15.76 13.61 -1.65
C LEU A 277 17.14 13.48 -2.31
N VAL A 278 18.24 13.66 -1.56
CA VAL A 278 19.60 13.59 -2.10
C VAL A 278 19.90 12.21 -2.65
N MET A 279 19.58 11.18 -1.87
CA MET A 279 19.75 9.78 -2.25
C MET A 279 18.98 9.45 -3.52
N ASN A 280 17.73 9.90 -3.62
CA ASN A 280 16.88 9.67 -4.77
C ASN A 280 17.37 10.41 -6.01
N ILE A 281 17.88 11.63 -5.86
CA ILE A 281 18.52 12.34 -6.99
C ILE A 281 19.75 11.57 -7.49
N VAL A 282 20.58 11.03 -6.59
CA VAL A 282 21.76 10.24 -6.96
C VAL A 282 21.35 8.94 -7.67
N LEU A 283 20.41 8.18 -7.12
CA LEU A 283 19.88 6.96 -7.74
C LEU A 283 19.23 7.24 -9.10
N PHE A 284 18.47 8.33 -9.19
CA PHE A 284 17.88 8.80 -10.44
C PHE A 284 18.95 9.02 -11.51
N ALA A 285 19.98 9.80 -11.19
CA ALA A 285 21.08 10.09 -12.11
C ALA A 285 21.82 8.82 -12.53
N LEU A 286 22.11 7.91 -11.58
CA LEU A 286 22.78 6.64 -11.87
C LEU A 286 21.99 5.77 -12.85
N PHE A 287 20.69 5.59 -12.64
CA PHE A 287 19.86 4.77 -13.53
C PHE A 287 19.69 5.39 -14.93
N VAL A 288 19.60 6.72 -15.02
CA VAL A 288 19.53 7.42 -16.31
C VAL A 288 20.84 7.29 -17.08
N VAL A 289 21.98 7.56 -16.42
CA VAL A 289 23.31 7.45 -17.04
C VAL A 289 23.56 6.01 -17.49
N TYR A 290 23.24 5.03 -16.63
CA TYR A 290 23.35 3.61 -16.96
C TYR A 290 22.50 3.25 -18.20
N GLY A 291 21.21 3.62 -18.20
CA GLY A 291 20.31 3.31 -19.29
C GLY A 291 20.76 3.92 -20.63
N PHE A 292 21.27 5.15 -20.61
CA PHE A 292 21.82 5.81 -21.79
C PHE A 292 23.09 5.12 -22.29
N SER A 293 24.01 4.79 -21.37
CA SER A 293 25.29 4.13 -21.69
C SER A 293 25.07 2.75 -22.31
N MET A 294 24.18 1.94 -21.73
CA MET A 294 23.84 0.61 -22.24
C MET A 294 23.14 0.66 -23.59
N LYS A 295 22.28 1.66 -23.81
CA LYS A 295 21.62 1.84 -25.11
C LYS A 295 22.63 2.19 -26.20
N LEU A 296 23.57 3.10 -25.92
CA LEU A 296 24.66 3.43 -26.86
C LEU A 296 25.54 2.21 -27.16
N TYR A 297 25.91 1.45 -26.12
CA TYR A 297 26.70 0.24 -26.28
C TYR A 297 26.03 -0.78 -27.23
N ARG A 298 24.71 -1.01 -27.08
CA ARG A 298 23.97 -1.91 -27.98
C ARG A 298 23.93 -1.42 -29.43
N ILE A 299 23.76 -0.11 -29.64
CA ILE A 299 23.77 0.47 -30.99
C ILE A 299 25.14 0.29 -31.65
N CYS A 300 26.24 0.51 -30.90
CA CYS A 300 27.59 0.28 -31.40
C CYS A 300 27.84 -1.19 -31.76
N MET A 301 27.44 -2.13 -30.89
CA MET A 301 27.59 -3.57 -31.15
C MET A 301 26.81 -4.01 -32.39
N GLN A 302 25.56 -3.57 -32.55
CA GLN A 302 24.76 -3.88 -33.75
C GLN A 302 25.38 -3.33 -35.03
N LYS A 303 26.02 -2.16 -34.97
CA LYS A 303 26.73 -1.59 -36.12
C LYS A 303 27.98 -2.41 -36.49
N GLN A 304 28.70 -2.93 -35.51
CA GLN A 304 29.87 -3.77 -35.73
C GLN A 304 29.51 -5.12 -36.36
N GLU A 305 28.39 -5.74 -35.93
CA GLU A 305 27.89 -6.98 -36.54
C GLU A 305 27.50 -6.75 -38.02
N LEU A 306 26.83 -5.64 -38.33
CA LEU A 306 26.46 -5.27 -39.71
C LEU A 306 27.64 -4.92 -40.62
N GLU A 307 28.78 -4.51 -40.06
CA GLU A 307 30.02 -4.23 -40.81
C GLU A 307 30.85 -5.50 -41.08
N GLN A 308 30.55 -6.61 -40.39
CA GLN A 308 31.24 -7.90 -40.53
C GLN A 308 30.53 -8.89 -41.47
N GLU A 309 29.26 -8.67 -41.78
CA GLU A 309 28.47 -9.38 -42.81
C GLU A 309 28.63 -8.77 -44.21
#